data_AF-A0A9X3LGG1-F1
#
_entry.id   AF-A0A9X3LGG1-F1
#
_cell.length_a   1.000
_cell.length_b   1.000
_cell.length_c   1.000
_cell.angle_alpha   90.00
_cell.angle_beta   90.00
_cell.angle_gamma   90.00
#
_symmetry.space_group_name_H-M   'P 1'
#
loop_
_entity.id
_entity.type
_entity.pdbx_description
1 polymer ?
#
loop_
_entity_poly.entity_id
_entity_poly.type
_entity_poly.pdbx_seq_one_letter_code
_entity_poly.pdbx_strand_id
1 'polypeptide(L)'
;MWIVDIADANKLMIYRGEHKGINGIAIFDPDKQNRSFLEKRWAEAGSVLTAFMMNPSKAAHNDSDPTVDQLINVAKKKGCNALNVVNVSSLIDGNSKNIKGTHFQYNQVNWEFISNTMKRSDYVLLGWGVKGQLGILDQLKMQPSIKQIFDTEKEKLYAYEVLKSNDKKYKHLNLYYAPHPRPQTNIKRYIEAPIVRIENFDFEMLFK
;
A
#
# COMPACT_ATOMS: atom_id res chain seq x y z
N MET A 1 -18.37 10.66 -4.90
CA MET A 1 -17.45 9.51 -5.20
C MET A 1 -16.58 9.41 -3.97
N TRP A 2 -16.45 8.26 -3.32
CA TRP A 2 -15.92 8.18 -1.95
C TRP A 2 -14.57 8.92 -1.73
N ILE A 3 -13.67 8.91 -2.72
CA ILE A 3 -12.40 9.66 -2.65
C ILE A 3 -12.59 11.19 -2.62
N VAL A 4 -13.59 11.71 -3.34
CA VAL A 4 -13.93 13.14 -3.36
C VAL A 4 -14.50 13.53 -2.01
N ASP A 5 -15.41 12.70 -1.47
CA ASP A 5 -16.09 12.98 -0.21
C ASP A 5 -15.07 13.03 0.96
N ILE A 6 -14.09 12.10 1.00
CA ILE A 6 -13.00 12.13 1.99
C ILE A 6 -12.06 13.32 1.76
N ALA A 7 -11.69 13.60 0.49
CA ALA A 7 -10.78 14.69 0.18
C ALA A 7 -11.37 16.06 0.57
N ASP A 8 -12.64 16.31 0.24
CA ASP A 8 -13.32 17.57 0.54
C ASP A 8 -13.47 17.76 2.06
N ALA A 9 -13.87 16.70 2.79
CA ALA A 9 -14.01 16.73 4.24
C ALA A 9 -12.68 17.06 4.96
N ASN A 10 -11.55 16.66 4.36
CA ASN A 10 -10.21 16.83 4.92
C ASN A 10 -9.39 17.92 4.22
N LYS A 11 -10.00 18.74 3.35
CA LYS A 11 -9.34 19.83 2.59
C LYS A 11 -8.11 19.36 1.81
N LEU A 12 -8.18 18.17 1.23
CA LEU A 12 -7.14 17.59 0.39
C LEU A 12 -7.32 17.97 -1.07
N MET A 13 -6.23 17.89 -1.83
CA MET A 13 -6.19 18.27 -3.23
C MET A 13 -6.30 17.04 -4.13
N ILE A 14 -7.31 17.03 -5.00
CA ILE A 14 -7.56 15.96 -5.97
C ILE A 14 -6.90 16.33 -7.30
N TYR A 15 -6.02 15.47 -7.80
CA TYR A 15 -5.42 15.62 -9.12
C TYR A 15 -5.84 14.47 -10.04
N ARG A 16 -6.11 14.80 -11.30
CA ARG A 16 -6.50 13.86 -12.35
C ARG A 16 -5.61 14.07 -13.56
N GLY A 17 -5.27 12.99 -14.25
CA GLY A 17 -4.48 13.04 -15.48
C GLY A 17 -4.34 11.67 -16.09
N GLU A 18 -3.39 11.56 -17.02
CA GLU A 18 -3.12 10.32 -17.73
C GLU A 18 -1.61 10.10 -17.81
N HIS A 19 -1.19 8.84 -17.79
CA HIS A 19 0.17 8.44 -18.13
C HIS A 19 0.14 7.21 -19.04
N LYS A 20 0.67 7.35 -20.26
CA LYS A 20 0.73 6.26 -21.26
C LYS A 20 -0.64 5.59 -21.52
N GLY A 21 -1.70 6.37 -21.69
CA GLY A 21 -3.05 5.84 -21.92
C GLY A 21 -3.74 5.26 -20.68
N ILE A 22 -3.17 5.43 -19.48
CA ILE A 22 -3.76 4.99 -18.22
C ILE A 22 -4.20 6.22 -17.43
N ASN A 23 -5.51 6.33 -17.18
CA ASN A 23 -6.08 7.39 -16.35
C ASN A 23 -5.57 7.25 -14.91
N GLY A 24 -5.29 8.36 -14.27
CA GLY A 24 -4.84 8.37 -12.88
C GLY A 24 -5.49 9.46 -12.05
N ILE A 25 -5.71 9.13 -10.78
CA ILE A 25 -6.18 10.05 -9.75
C ILE A 25 -5.20 9.98 -8.59
N ALA A 26 -4.82 11.11 -8.01
CA ALA A 26 -3.98 11.15 -6.82
C ALA A 26 -4.49 12.20 -5.84
N ILE A 27 -4.47 11.87 -4.55
CA ILE A 27 -4.91 12.75 -3.47
C ILE A 27 -3.70 13.17 -2.66
N PHE A 28 -3.49 14.48 -2.56
CA PHE A 28 -2.38 15.08 -1.82
C PHE A 28 -2.87 16.01 -0.72
N ASP A 29 -2.03 16.25 0.28
CA ASP A 29 -2.16 17.42 1.12
C ASP A 29 -1.89 18.72 0.32
N PRO A 30 -2.28 19.90 0.82
CA PRO A 30 -2.07 21.17 0.11
C PRO A 30 -0.62 21.42 -0.31
N ASP A 31 0.34 21.05 0.55
CA ASP A 31 1.78 21.25 0.31
C ASP A 31 2.41 20.16 -0.57
N LYS A 32 1.64 19.13 -0.96
CA LYS A 32 2.07 17.97 -1.74
C LYS A 32 3.25 17.22 -1.13
N GLN A 33 3.38 17.23 0.20
CA GLN A 33 4.35 16.43 0.92
C GLN A 33 3.81 15.04 1.22
N ASN A 34 2.49 14.90 1.31
CA ASN A 34 1.80 13.66 1.58
C ASN A 34 0.90 13.27 0.43
N ARG A 35 0.86 11.98 0.10
CA ARG A 35 -0.08 11.37 -0.84
C ARG A 35 -0.78 10.20 -0.19
N SER A 36 -2.05 10.39 0.14
CA SER A 36 -2.86 9.37 0.82
C SER A 36 -3.44 8.32 -0.14
N PHE A 37 -3.52 8.65 -1.43
CA PHE A 37 -4.14 7.76 -2.43
C PHE A 37 -3.58 7.98 -3.84
N LEU A 38 -3.49 6.88 -4.59
CA LEU A 38 -3.25 6.86 -6.02
C LEU A 38 -4.14 5.79 -6.68
N GLU A 39 -4.83 6.13 -7.75
CA GLU A 39 -5.47 5.20 -8.67
C GLU A 39 -4.76 5.24 -10.04
N LYS A 40 -4.66 4.08 -10.68
CA LYS A 40 -4.33 3.89 -12.10
C LYS A 40 -5.39 2.98 -12.73
N ARG A 41 -6.18 3.50 -13.66
CA ARG A 41 -7.36 2.85 -14.23
C ARG A 41 -7.27 2.77 -15.75
N TRP A 42 -7.49 1.58 -16.30
CA TRP A 42 -7.44 1.31 -17.75
C TRP A 42 -8.76 0.81 -18.33
N ALA A 43 -9.82 0.75 -17.53
CA ALA A 43 -11.19 0.51 -17.97
C ALA A 43 -12.19 1.23 -17.05
N GLU A 44 -13.35 1.59 -17.59
CA GLU A 44 -14.36 2.40 -16.90
C GLU A 44 -14.83 1.77 -15.59
N ALA A 45 -15.07 0.46 -15.60
CA ALA A 45 -15.54 -0.32 -14.45
C ALA A 45 -14.83 -1.68 -14.36
N GLY A 46 -15.08 -2.40 -13.27
CA GLY A 46 -14.60 -3.76 -13.02
C GLY A 46 -13.66 -3.87 -11.83
N SER A 47 -12.99 -5.01 -11.72
CA SER A 47 -12.25 -5.41 -10.52
C SER A 47 -11.04 -4.51 -10.24
N VAL A 48 -10.70 -4.36 -8.97
CA VAL A 48 -9.62 -3.49 -8.50
C VAL A 48 -8.67 -4.28 -7.61
N LEU A 49 -7.37 -4.11 -7.88
CA LEU A 49 -6.33 -4.53 -6.96
C LEU A 49 -5.84 -3.30 -6.18
N THR A 50 -5.76 -3.42 -4.87
CA THR A 50 -5.10 -2.44 -4.01
C THR A 50 -3.73 -2.94 -3.62
N ALA A 51 -2.70 -2.13 -3.83
CA ALA A 51 -1.38 -2.34 -3.25
C ALA A 51 -1.24 -1.50 -1.96
N PHE A 52 -0.97 -2.17 -0.84
CA PHE A 52 -0.70 -1.53 0.45
C PHE A 52 0.81 -1.53 0.71
N MET A 53 1.41 -0.38 0.48
CA MET A 53 2.85 -0.19 0.32
C MET A 53 3.46 0.59 1.49
N MET A 54 4.78 0.76 1.53
CA MET A 54 5.46 1.42 2.65
C MET A 54 5.18 2.93 2.72
N ASN A 55 5.61 3.66 1.70
CA ASN A 55 5.43 5.10 1.54
C ASN A 55 5.41 5.47 0.04
N PRO A 56 4.77 6.57 -0.36
CA PRO A 56 4.80 7.03 -1.74
C PRO A 56 6.20 7.39 -2.23
N SER A 57 6.44 7.15 -3.52
CA SER A 57 7.56 7.73 -4.26
C SER A 57 7.02 8.75 -5.26
N LYS A 58 7.63 8.87 -6.45
CA LYS A 58 7.32 9.89 -7.46
C LYS A 58 6.02 9.64 -8.24
N ALA A 59 5.47 8.42 -8.24
CA ALA A 59 4.26 8.14 -9.02
C ALA A 59 3.11 9.07 -8.62
N ALA A 60 2.34 9.54 -9.59
CA ALA A 60 1.26 10.51 -9.39
C ALA A 60 0.10 10.23 -10.37
N HIS A 61 -0.90 11.11 -10.43
CA HIS A 61 -2.01 11.00 -11.38
C HIS A 61 -1.52 10.90 -12.84
N ASN A 62 -0.51 11.70 -13.22
CA ASN A 62 0.04 11.81 -14.58
C ASN A 62 1.46 11.21 -14.75
N ASP A 63 2.01 10.57 -13.72
CA ASP A 63 3.34 9.93 -13.76
C ASP A 63 3.31 8.54 -13.11
N SER A 64 4.34 7.74 -13.34
CA SER A 64 4.52 6.41 -12.77
C SER A 64 5.95 6.19 -12.28
N ASP A 65 6.16 5.08 -11.57
CA ASP A 65 7.49 4.61 -11.18
C ASP A 65 7.60 3.10 -11.39
N PRO A 66 8.83 2.51 -11.34
CA PRO A 66 9.00 1.09 -11.61
C PRO A 66 8.21 0.15 -10.68
N THR A 67 7.87 0.59 -9.46
CA THR A 67 7.06 -0.20 -8.54
C THR A 67 5.60 -0.17 -8.96
N VAL A 68 5.06 1.01 -9.26
CA VAL A 68 3.69 1.16 -9.77
C VAL A 68 3.51 0.46 -11.11
N ASP A 69 4.48 0.53 -12.03
CA ASP A 69 4.44 -0.20 -13.30
C ASP A 69 4.37 -1.72 -13.09
N GLN A 70 5.16 -2.25 -12.15
CA GLN A 70 5.09 -3.67 -11.80
C GLN A 70 3.73 -4.04 -11.17
N LEU A 71 3.19 -3.19 -10.30
CA LEU A 71 1.87 -3.42 -9.67
C LEU A 71 0.72 -3.35 -10.68
N ILE A 72 0.79 -2.47 -11.69
CA ILE A 72 -0.17 -2.45 -12.80
C ILE A 72 -0.15 -3.79 -13.54
N ASN A 73 1.03 -4.34 -13.81
CA ASN A 73 1.15 -5.65 -14.46
C ASN A 73 0.58 -6.78 -13.59
N VAL A 74 0.80 -6.75 -12.27
CA VAL A 74 0.19 -7.72 -11.34
C VAL A 74 -1.34 -7.63 -11.37
N ALA A 75 -1.88 -6.41 -11.29
CA ALA A 75 -3.32 -6.17 -11.35
C ALA A 75 -3.92 -6.67 -12.67
N LYS A 76 -3.28 -6.37 -13.81
CA LYS A 76 -3.70 -6.89 -15.13
C LYS A 76 -3.64 -8.42 -15.21
N LYS A 77 -2.58 -9.06 -14.69
CA LYS A 77 -2.45 -10.52 -14.62
C LYS A 77 -3.54 -11.15 -13.73
N LYS A 78 -4.05 -10.43 -12.73
CA LYS A 78 -5.22 -10.82 -11.91
C LYS A 78 -6.58 -10.49 -12.55
N GLY A 79 -6.60 -9.97 -13.78
CA GLY A 79 -7.83 -9.61 -14.47
C GLY A 79 -8.49 -8.33 -13.96
N CYS A 80 -7.77 -7.48 -13.22
CA CYS A 80 -8.29 -6.22 -12.73
C CYS A 80 -8.34 -5.15 -13.84
N ASN A 81 -9.11 -4.10 -13.56
CA ASN A 81 -9.38 -2.94 -14.40
C ASN A 81 -8.74 -1.65 -13.84
N ALA A 82 -8.35 -1.67 -12.56
CA ALA A 82 -7.59 -0.61 -11.93
C ALA A 82 -6.64 -1.14 -10.84
N LEU A 83 -5.64 -0.32 -10.55
CA LEU A 83 -4.75 -0.42 -9.40
C LEU A 83 -5.01 0.78 -8.49
N ASN A 84 -5.28 0.52 -7.22
CA ASN A 84 -5.16 1.51 -6.16
C ASN A 84 -3.85 1.30 -5.39
N VAL A 85 -3.25 2.39 -4.92
CA VAL A 85 -2.06 2.36 -4.06
C VAL A 85 -2.31 3.23 -2.85
N VAL A 86 -2.22 2.61 -1.68
CA VAL A 86 -2.23 3.26 -0.37
C VAL A 86 -0.97 2.86 0.39
N ASN A 87 -0.60 3.62 1.40
CA ASN A 87 0.70 3.48 2.04
C ASN A 87 0.60 3.56 3.57
N VAL A 88 1.46 2.81 4.28
CA VAL A 88 1.53 2.85 5.76
C VAL A 88 1.83 4.27 6.24
N SER A 89 2.72 4.97 5.53
CA SER A 89 2.97 6.40 5.65
C SER A 89 2.53 7.12 4.39
N SER A 90 1.88 8.28 4.50
CA SER A 90 1.55 9.12 3.35
C SER A 90 2.72 9.97 2.85
N LEU A 91 3.83 10.05 3.59
CA LEU A 91 4.95 10.93 3.25
C LEU A 91 5.66 10.49 1.95
N ILE A 92 5.74 11.41 1.00
CA ILE A 92 6.39 11.17 -0.29
C ILE A 92 7.91 11.23 -0.12
N ASP A 93 8.58 10.10 -0.33
CA ASP A 93 10.04 10.05 -0.44
C ASP A 93 10.47 8.79 -1.22
N GLY A 94 11.21 8.98 -2.31
CA GLY A 94 11.74 7.86 -3.10
C GLY A 94 12.90 7.13 -2.43
N ASN A 95 13.52 7.72 -1.41
CA ASN A 95 14.61 7.13 -0.66
C ASN A 95 14.15 6.68 0.72
N SER A 96 13.95 5.37 0.87
CA SER A 96 13.52 4.77 2.13
C SER A 96 14.42 5.08 3.32
N LYS A 97 15.68 5.48 3.12
CA LYS A 97 16.60 5.88 4.20
C LYS A 97 16.16 7.16 4.92
N ASN A 98 15.47 8.07 4.23
CA ASN A 98 14.97 9.32 4.78
C ASN A 98 13.72 9.12 5.66
N ILE A 99 13.02 8.00 5.46
CA ILE A 99 11.81 7.66 6.22
C ILE A 99 12.18 7.15 7.61
N LYS A 100 11.73 7.89 8.63
CA LYS A 100 11.92 7.64 10.06
C LYS A 100 10.64 7.04 10.67
N GLY A 101 10.77 6.48 11.88
CA GLY A 101 9.64 5.88 12.61
C GLY A 101 8.47 6.84 12.83
N THR A 102 8.76 8.11 13.11
CA THR A 102 7.76 9.18 13.28
C THR A 102 6.87 9.37 12.06
N HIS A 103 7.35 9.05 10.86
CA HIS A 103 6.55 9.19 9.63
C HIS A 103 5.52 8.07 9.47
N PHE A 104 5.59 7.01 10.28
CA PHE A 104 4.60 5.92 10.32
C PHE A 104 3.60 6.07 11.48
N GLN A 105 3.55 7.22 12.15
CA GLN A 105 2.55 7.44 13.19
C GLN A 105 1.13 7.32 12.63
N TYR A 106 0.19 6.89 13.47
CA TYR A 106 -1.20 6.78 13.08
C TYR A 106 -1.75 8.13 12.60
N ASN A 107 -2.37 8.12 11.44
CA ASN A 107 -3.06 9.27 10.87
C ASN A 107 -4.46 8.82 10.41
N GLN A 108 -5.49 9.41 11.01
CA GLN A 108 -6.88 9.02 10.75
C GLN A 108 -7.25 9.19 9.28
N VAL A 109 -6.89 10.31 8.65
CA VAL A 109 -7.21 10.60 7.25
C VAL A 109 -6.57 9.56 6.32
N ASN A 110 -5.31 9.19 6.57
CA ASN A 110 -4.65 8.13 5.81
C ASN A 110 -5.39 6.79 5.96
N TRP A 111 -5.84 6.46 7.17
CA TRP A 111 -6.62 5.24 7.44
C TRP A 111 -8.03 5.26 6.84
N GLU A 112 -8.66 6.42 6.67
CA GLU A 112 -9.91 6.55 5.92
C GLU A 112 -9.71 6.14 4.45
N PHE A 113 -8.60 6.56 3.82
CA PHE A 113 -8.26 6.08 2.48
C PHE A 113 -7.92 4.59 2.45
N ILE A 114 -7.08 4.11 3.37
CA ILE A 114 -6.69 2.70 3.44
C ILE A 114 -7.93 1.80 3.58
N SER A 115 -8.79 2.06 4.58
CA SER A 115 -9.95 1.22 4.88
C SER A 115 -10.96 1.21 3.74
N ASN A 116 -11.31 2.37 3.17
CA ASN A 116 -12.24 2.44 2.04
C ASN A 116 -11.68 1.76 0.80
N THR A 117 -10.39 1.93 0.53
CA THR A 117 -9.72 1.30 -0.61
C THR A 117 -9.71 -0.21 -0.47
N MET A 118 -9.33 -0.74 0.71
CA MET A 118 -9.37 -2.16 0.99
C MET A 118 -10.77 -2.72 0.82
N LYS A 119 -11.79 -2.12 1.46
CA LYS A 119 -13.20 -2.55 1.38
C LYS A 119 -13.71 -2.65 -0.06
N ARG A 120 -13.30 -1.73 -0.94
CA ARG A 120 -13.79 -1.62 -2.33
C ARG A 120 -12.97 -2.39 -3.36
N SER A 121 -11.94 -3.14 -2.93
CA SER A 121 -11.09 -3.91 -3.82
C SER A 121 -11.42 -5.39 -3.78
N ASP A 122 -11.20 -6.06 -4.90
CA ASP A 122 -11.29 -7.52 -5.06
C ASP A 122 -10.04 -8.20 -4.50
N TYR A 123 -8.89 -7.51 -4.57
CA TYR A 123 -7.60 -8.00 -4.09
C TYR A 123 -6.86 -6.90 -3.32
N VAL A 124 -6.16 -7.26 -2.24
CA VAL A 124 -5.28 -6.38 -1.48
C VAL A 124 -3.90 -7.02 -1.37
N LEU A 125 -2.93 -6.49 -2.11
CA LEU A 125 -1.53 -6.92 -2.07
C LEU A 125 -0.75 -6.14 -1.00
N LEU A 126 -0.27 -6.82 0.04
CA LEU A 126 0.63 -6.27 1.04
C LEU A 126 2.07 -6.29 0.51
N GLY A 127 2.77 -5.15 0.60
CA GLY A 127 4.11 -4.98 0.04
C GLY A 127 4.96 -3.91 0.75
N TRP A 128 4.78 -3.76 2.06
CA TRP A 128 5.32 -2.62 2.82
C TRP A 128 6.75 -2.82 3.38
N GLY A 129 7.33 -4.01 3.28
CA GLY A 129 8.68 -4.31 3.75
C GLY A 129 8.87 -4.18 5.26
N VAL A 130 10.11 -4.35 5.73
CA VAL A 130 10.43 -4.33 7.17
C VAL A 130 10.06 -3.01 7.86
N LYS A 131 10.37 -1.86 7.24
CA LYS A 131 10.07 -0.55 7.85
C LYS A 131 8.56 -0.30 7.94
N GLY A 132 7.81 -0.63 6.88
CA GLY A 132 6.36 -0.51 6.90
C GLY A 132 5.72 -1.45 7.93
N GLN A 133 6.26 -2.66 8.09
CA GLN A 133 5.80 -3.59 9.12
C GLN A 133 5.96 -3.01 10.52
N LEU A 134 7.12 -2.45 10.85
CA LEU A 134 7.33 -1.79 12.15
C LEU A 134 6.32 -0.66 12.36
N GLY A 135 6.05 0.12 11.31
CA GLY A 135 5.01 1.14 11.32
C GLY A 135 3.61 0.59 11.63
N ILE A 136 3.20 -0.49 10.97
CA ILE A 136 1.91 -1.15 11.23
C ILE A 136 1.83 -1.66 12.68
N LEU A 137 2.88 -2.31 13.19
CA LEU A 137 2.90 -2.78 14.57
C LEU A 137 2.82 -1.62 15.58
N ASP A 138 3.48 -0.49 15.31
CA ASP A 138 3.37 0.68 16.17
C ASP A 138 1.98 1.33 16.09
N GLN A 139 1.37 1.38 14.90
CA GLN A 139 -0.01 1.84 14.73
C GLN A 139 -1.01 0.93 15.45
N LEU A 140 -0.83 -0.39 15.42
CA LEU A 140 -1.69 -1.35 16.14
C LEU A 140 -1.63 -1.17 17.65
N LYS A 141 -0.44 -0.85 18.22
CA LYS A 141 -0.32 -0.52 19.65
C LYS A 141 -1.10 0.74 20.01
N MET A 142 -1.11 1.74 19.14
CA MET A 142 -1.83 3.00 19.36
C MET A 142 -3.33 2.87 19.08
N GLN A 143 -3.72 2.07 18.09
CA GLN A 143 -5.08 1.90 17.60
C GLN A 143 -5.36 0.42 17.28
N PRO A 144 -5.67 -0.41 18.29
CA PRO A 144 -5.90 -1.84 18.10
C PRO A 144 -7.05 -2.19 17.15
N SER A 145 -8.01 -1.27 16.96
CA SER A 145 -9.12 -1.41 16.01
C SER A 145 -8.67 -1.56 14.56
N ILE A 146 -7.45 -1.13 14.21
CA ILE A 146 -6.86 -1.34 12.89
C ILE A 146 -6.83 -2.82 12.51
N LYS A 147 -6.60 -3.73 13.47
CA LYS A 147 -6.59 -5.18 13.20
C LYS A 147 -7.93 -5.65 12.62
N GLN A 148 -9.04 -5.08 13.09
CA GLN A 148 -10.38 -5.45 12.61
C GLN A 148 -10.57 -5.13 11.12
N ILE A 149 -9.89 -4.10 10.60
CA ILE A 149 -9.89 -3.75 9.17
C ILE A 149 -9.25 -4.89 8.37
N PHE A 150 -8.12 -5.40 8.82
CA PHE A 150 -7.46 -6.55 8.18
C PHE A 150 -8.23 -7.84 8.35
N ASP A 151 -8.80 -8.11 9.54
CA ASP A 151 -9.62 -9.30 9.82
C ASP A 151 -10.86 -9.34 8.93
N THR A 152 -11.54 -8.20 8.74
CA THR A 152 -12.74 -8.08 7.89
C THR A 152 -12.43 -8.40 6.43
N GLU A 153 -11.25 -7.98 5.96
CA GLU A 153 -10.84 -8.10 4.56
C GLU A 153 -9.87 -9.28 4.31
N LYS A 154 -9.73 -10.19 5.29
CA LYS A 154 -8.70 -11.24 5.31
C LYS A 154 -8.68 -12.12 4.06
N GLU A 155 -9.85 -12.46 3.51
CA GLU A 155 -10.00 -13.39 2.39
C GLU A 155 -9.43 -12.85 1.08
N LYS A 156 -9.24 -11.53 0.99
CA LYS A 156 -8.63 -10.85 -0.16
C LYS A 156 -7.25 -10.29 0.13
N LEU A 157 -6.61 -10.67 1.23
CA LEU A 157 -5.22 -10.28 1.50
C LEU A 157 -4.27 -11.22 0.76
N TYR A 158 -3.35 -10.63 0.02
CA TYR A 158 -2.31 -11.31 -0.74
C TYR A 158 -0.94 -10.71 -0.41
N ALA A 159 0.11 -11.51 -0.57
CA ALA A 159 1.50 -11.08 -0.56
C ALA A 159 2.26 -11.86 -1.64
N TYR A 160 3.49 -11.46 -1.97
CA TYR A 160 4.36 -12.38 -2.71
C TYR A 160 4.77 -13.57 -1.84
N GLU A 161 5.00 -13.30 -0.55
CA GLU A 161 5.32 -14.25 0.51
C GLU A 161 5.30 -13.49 1.84
N VAL A 162 5.33 -14.20 2.97
CA VAL A 162 5.59 -13.60 4.29
C VAL A 162 6.96 -14.07 4.77
N LEU A 163 7.83 -13.10 5.05
CA LEU A 163 9.22 -13.36 5.43
C LEU A 163 9.45 -13.08 6.90
N LYS A 164 10.22 -13.97 7.53
CA LYS A 164 10.82 -13.69 8.83
C LYS A 164 12.09 -12.84 8.65
N SER A 165 12.22 -11.77 9.43
CA SER A 165 13.43 -10.96 9.45
C SER A 165 14.59 -11.71 10.10
N ASN A 166 15.69 -11.83 9.36
CA ASN A 166 16.96 -12.39 9.87
C ASN A 166 17.92 -11.30 10.41
N ASP A 167 17.54 -10.03 10.35
CA ASP A 167 18.33 -8.94 10.91
C ASP A 167 18.40 -9.10 12.44
N LYS A 168 19.63 -9.15 12.97
CA LYS A 168 19.90 -9.30 14.41
C LYS A 168 19.20 -8.20 15.22
N LYS A 169 19.03 -7.01 14.66
CA LYS A 169 18.29 -5.90 15.28
C LYS A 169 16.86 -6.27 15.64
N TYR A 170 16.20 -7.09 14.83
CA TYR A 170 14.78 -7.46 15.00
C TYR A 170 14.59 -8.86 15.55
N LYS A 171 15.66 -9.55 15.96
CA LYS A 171 15.60 -10.93 16.48
C LYS A 171 14.68 -11.06 17.70
N HIS A 172 14.69 -10.06 18.58
CA HIS A 172 13.84 -10.02 19.78
C HIS A 172 12.36 -9.78 19.47
N LEU A 173 12.03 -9.20 18.31
CA LEU A 173 10.66 -8.94 17.88
C LEU A 173 10.03 -10.14 17.16
N ASN A 174 10.84 -11.14 16.78
CA ASN A 174 10.39 -12.25 15.95
C ASN A 174 9.63 -11.75 14.69
N LEU A 175 10.15 -10.69 14.08
CA LEU A 175 9.44 -9.86 13.11
C LEU A 175 9.18 -10.61 11.79
N TYR A 176 7.91 -10.68 11.37
CA TYR A 176 7.48 -11.10 10.05
C TYR A 176 6.98 -9.93 9.22
N TYR A 177 7.17 -9.94 7.91
CA TYR A 177 6.78 -8.84 7.04
C TYR A 177 6.43 -9.31 5.62
N ALA A 178 5.55 -8.55 4.96
CA ALA A 178 5.32 -8.68 3.51
C ALA A 178 6.41 -7.90 2.75
N PRO A 179 7.20 -8.54 1.87
CA PRO A 179 8.31 -7.89 1.20
C PRO A 179 7.85 -6.89 0.14
N HIS A 180 8.65 -5.85 -0.07
CA HIS A 180 8.41 -4.89 -1.14
C HIS A 180 8.47 -5.58 -2.53
N PRO A 181 7.62 -5.23 -3.52
CA PRO A 181 7.65 -5.81 -4.88
C PRO A 181 9.01 -5.67 -5.59
N ARG A 182 9.80 -4.67 -5.17
CA ARG A 182 11.16 -4.41 -5.66
C ARG A 182 12.11 -4.27 -4.47
N PRO A 183 12.54 -5.36 -3.82
CA PRO A 183 13.42 -5.25 -2.67
C PRO A 183 14.80 -4.76 -3.12
N GLN A 184 15.45 -3.89 -2.34
CA GLN A 184 16.71 -3.24 -2.74
C GLN A 184 17.83 -4.23 -3.07
N THR A 185 17.87 -5.38 -2.39
CA THR A 185 18.89 -6.42 -2.60
C THR A 185 18.66 -7.23 -3.88
N ASN A 186 17.42 -7.29 -4.39
CA ASN A 186 17.09 -7.99 -5.62
C ASN A 186 15.80 -7.42 -6.24
N ILE A 187 15.93 -6.31 -6.96
CA ILE A 187 14.79 -5.60 -7.55
C ILE A 187 13.97 -6.42 -8.54
N LYS A 188 14.51 -7.55 -9.04
CA LYS A 188 13.85 -8.43 -10.01
C LYS A 188 13.15 -9.64 -9.38
N ARG A 189 13.33 -9.88 -8.07
CA ARG A 189 12.84 -11.09 -7.38
C ARG A 189 11.37 -11.40 -7.67
N TYR A 190 10.52 -10.38 -7.73
CA TYR A 190 9.06 -10.55 -7.83
C TYR A 190 8.46 -10.09 -9.16
N ILE A 191 9.26 -9.88 -10.20
CA ILE A 191 8.72 -9.43 -11.50
C ILE A 191 7.78 -10.49 -12.11
N GLU A 192 8.16 -11.77 -12.01
CA GLU A 192 7.36 -12.90 -12.52
C GLU A 192 6.77 -13.78 -11.40
N ALA A 193 7.00 -13.42 -10.14
CA ALA A 193 6.46 -14.18 -9.02
C ALA A 193 4.92 -14.00 -8.94
N PRO A 194 4.16 -15.06 -8.67
CA PRO A 194 2.74 -14.92 -8.37
C PRO A 194 2.57 -14.28 -6.98
N ILE A 195 1.44 -13.61 -6.78
CA ILE A 195 0.97 -13.27 -5.44
C ILE A 195 0.11 -14.41 -4.90
N VAL A 196 0.31 -14.76 -3.64
CA VAL A 196 -0.39 -15.83 -2.91
C VAL A 196 -1.28 -15.20 -1.84
N ARG A 197 -2.39 -15.86 -1.54
CA ARG A 197 -3.28 -15.42 -0.47
C ARG A 197 -2.57 -15.61 0.87
N ILE A 198 -2.78 -14.68 1.79
CA ILE A 198 -2.26 -14.76 3.15
C ILE A 198 -3.10 -15.77 3.92
N GLU A 199 -2.45 -16.83 4.40
CA GLU A 199 -3.10 -17.86 5.23
C GLU A 199 -3.11 -17.44 6.70
N ASN A 200 -3.93 -18.09 7.54
CA ASN A 200 -4.14 -17.69 8.94
C ASN A 200 -2.83 -17.59 9.73
N PHE A 201 -1.87 -18.51 9.53
CA PHE A 201 -0.58 -18.43 10.21
C PHE A 201 0.18 -17.14 9.85
N ASP A 202 0.28 -16.85 8.56
CA ASP A 202 0.96 -15.66 8.04
C ASP A 202 0.27 -14.38 8.50
N PHE A 203 -1.06 -14.38 8.53
CA PHE A 203 -1.86 -13.28 9.04
C PHE A 203 -1.53 -12.99 10.51
N GLU A 204 -1.58 -14.01 11.37
CA GLU A 204 -1.25 -13.84 12.79
C GLU A 204 0.20 -13.38 12.98
N MET A 205 1.14 -13.82 12.13
CA MET A 205 2.53 -13.37 12.20
C MET A 205 2.72 -11.91 11.78
N LEU A 206 1.90 -11.40 10.85
CA LEU A 206 1.94 -10.00 10.41
C LEU A 206 1.25 -9.04 11.38
N PHE A 207 0.26 -9.50 12.16
CA PHE A 207 -0.60 -8.63 12.97
C PHE A 207 -0.60 -8.97 14.47
N LYS A 208 0.46 -9.63 14.95
CA LYS A 208 0.66 -9.99 16.35
C LYS A 208 0.88 -8.79 17.28
#